data_AF-A0A914RVC7-F1
#
_entry.id   AF-A0A914RVC7-F1
#
_cell.length_a   1.000
_cell.length_b   1.000
_cell.length_c   1.000
_cell.angle_alpha   90.00
_cell.angle_beta   90.00
_cell.angle_gamma   90.00
#
_symmetry.space_group_name_H-M   'P 1'
#
loop_
_entity.id
_entity.type
_entity.pdbx_description
1 polymer ?
#
loop_
_entity_poly.entity_id
_entity_poly.type
_entity_poly.pdbx_seq_one_letter_code
_entity_poly.pdbx_strand_id
1 'polypeptide(L)'
;MPCIAELPSMRYPALIDASDLVTELHKRYIDAGCDVLLTNTYHANIATMKATRKMTDAEAEAVIAKGAHLALQAVAMSGVQRTIQIFGSVGPYATALSDGSEYNGRYVDYISEEVICILFI
;
A
#
# COMPACT_ATOMS: atom_id res chain seq x y z
N MET A 1 -24.76 -4.31 5.68
CA MET A 1 -23.29 -4.28 5.49
C MET A 1 -22.95 -3.02 4.72
N PRO A 2 -22.09 -2.13 5.23
CA PRO A 2 -21.69 -0.95 4.49
C PRO A 2 -20.90 -1.34 3.23
N CYS A 3 -21.17 -0.62 2.13
CA CYS A 3 -20.51 -0.79 0.85
C CYS A 3 -19.01 -0.45 0.97
N ILE A 4 -18.16 -1.05 0.15
CA ILE A 4 -16.71 -0.75 0.08
C ILE A 4 -16.45 0.75 -0.14
N ALA A 5 -17.41 1.47 -0.73
CA ALA A 5 -17.39 2.90 -0.95
C ALA A 5 -17.55 3.77 0.31
N GLU A 6 -17.97 3.20 1.45
CA GLU A 6 -18.16 3.94 2.71
C GLU A 6 -16.95 3.86 3.66
N LEU A 7 -15.89 3.15 3.26
CA LEU A 7 -14.66 3.06 4.04
C LEU A 7 -13.79 4.32 3.82
N PRO A 8 -13.12 4.83 4.87
CA PRO A 8 -12.16 5.92 4.72
C PRO A 8 -11.11 5.56 3.65
N SER A 9 -10.56 6.57 2.97
CA SER A 9 -9.67 6.35 1.82
C SER A 9 -8.61 5.29 2.15
N MET A 10 -8.69 4.13 1.49
CA MET A 10 -7.80 2.98 1.68
C MET A 10 -6.39 3.25 1.11
N ARG A 11 -5.90 4.48 1.19
CA ARG A 11 -4.52 4.86 0.82
C ARG A 11 -3.57 4.56 1.98
N TYR A 12 -2.27 4.79 1.77
CA TYR A 12 -1.24 4.52 2.78
C TYR A 12 -1.54 5.06 4.20
N PRO A 13 -2.27 6.20 4.43
CA PRO A 13 -2.61 6.61 5.78
C PRO A 13 -3.40 5.57 6.57
N ALA A 14 -4.20 4.73 5.90
CA ALA A 14 -4.93 3.64 6.54
C ALA A 14 -3.99 2.59 7.17
N LEU A 15 -2.76 2.43 6.67
CA LEU A 15 -1.75 1.59 7.30
C LEU A 15 -1.36 2.09 8.70
N ILE A 16 -1.51 3.39 8.96
CA ILE A 16 -1.15 4.05 10.22
C ILE A 16 -2.39 4.22 11.08
N ASP A 17 -3.37 4.95 10.56
CA ASP A 17 -4.49 5.50 11.33
C ASP A 17 -5.66 4.50 11.46
N ALA A 18 -5.72 3.46 10.62
CA ALA A 18 -6.85 2.53 10.55
C ALA A 18 -6.44 1.10 10.11
N SER A 19 -5.32 0.59 10.64
CA SER A 19 -4.73 -0.67 10.14
C SER A 19 -5.65 -1.89 10.27
N ASP A 20 -6.52 -1.91 11.27
CA ASP A 20 -7.46 -3.01 11.48
C ASP A 20 -8.44 -3.14 10.30
N LEU A 21 -8.85 -2.02 9.69
CA LEU A 21 -9.71 -2.02 8.50
C LEU A 21 -8.99 -2.60 7.28
N VAL A 22 -7.66 -2.43 7.18
CA VAL A 22 -6.87 -2.99 6.08
C VAL A 22 -6.83 -4.52 6.20
N THR A 23 -6.60 -5.04 7.41
CA THR A 23 -6.64 -6.49 7.68
C THR A 23 -8.04 -7.05 7.40
N GLU A 24 -9.10 -6.38 7.87
CA GLU A 24 -10.48 -6.80 7.62
C GLU A 24 -10.80 -6.81 6.12
N LEU A 25 -10.38 -5.78 5.38
CA LEU A 25 -10.58 -5.71 3.94
C LEU A 25 -9.88 -6.86 3.21
N HIS A 26 -8.61 -7.14 3.53
CA HIS A 26 -7.89 -8.28 2.97
C HIS A 26 -8.60 -9.60 3.27
N LYS A 27 -9.09 -9.78 4.51
CA LYS A 27 -9.85 -10.97 4.89
C LYS A 27 -11.12 -11.08 4.06
N ARG A 28 -11.85 -9.98 3.82
CA ARG A 28 -13.06 -9.97 2.98
C ARG A 28 -12.76 -10.38 1.54
N TYR A 29 -11.63 -9.98 0.97
CA TYR A 29 -11.20 -10.47 -0.36
C TYR A 29 -10.91 -11.98 -0.34
N ILE A 30 -10.24 -12.47 0.69
CA ILE A 30 -10.03 -13.91 0.87
C ILE A 30 -11.39 -14.63 1.02
N ASP A 31 -12.30 -14.15 1.86
CA ASP A 31 -13.61 -14.77 2.05
C ASP A 31 -14.44 -14.78 0.74
N ALA A 32 -14.25 -13.78 -0.13
CA ALA A 32 -14.87 -13.69 -1.45
C ALA A 32 -14.25 -14.64 -2.49
N GLY A 33 -13.17 -15.36 -2.16
CA GLY A 33 -12.54 -16.35 -3.02
C GLY A 33 -11.26 -15.89 -3.71
N CYS A 34 -10.69 -14.74 -3.34
CA CYS A 34 -9.37 -14.36 -3.86
C CYS A 34 -8.27 -15.29 -3.33
N ASP A 35 -7.34 -15.65 -4.21
CA ASP A 35 -6.13 -16.43 -3.90
C ASP A 35 -4.86 -15.58 -3.96
N VAL A 36 -4.97 -14.34 -4.45
CA VAL A 36 -3.88 -13.38 -4.57
C VAL A 36 -4.29 -12.07 -3.93
N LEU A 37 -3.43 -11.53 -3.07
CA LEU A 37 -3.56 -10.21 -2.46
C LEU A 37 -2.40 -9.31 -2.89
N LEU A 38 -2.71 -8.05 -3.17
CA LEU A 38 -1.73 -6.98 -3.23
C LEU A 38 -1.68 -6.29 -1.88
N THR A 39 -0.49 -5.98 -1.37
CA THR A 39 -0.35 -5.15 -0.17
C THR A 39 -0.91 -3.75 -0.43
N ASN A 40 -1.43 -3.10 0.60
CA ASN A 40 -1.94 -1.73 0.49
C ASN A 40 -0.82 -0.66 0.48
N THR A 41 0.22 -0.87 -0.33
CA THR A 41 1.47 -0.08 -0.33
C THR A 41 1.70 0.70 -1.62
N TYR A 42 0.76 0.68 -2.58
CA TYR A 42 0.92 1.36 -3.87
C TYR A 42 1.28 2.84 -3.73
N HIS A 43 0.69 3.56 -2.76
CA HIS A 43 1.00 4.98 -2.47
C HIS A 43 1.87 5.17 -1.21
N ALA A 44 2.47 4.12 -0.66
CA ALA A 44 3.27 4.20 0.57
C ALA A 44 4.69 4.69 0.26
N ASN A 45 4.82 5.97 -0.07
CA ASN A 45 6.08 6.59 -0.46
C ASN A 45 6.83 7.17 0.74
N ILE A 46 8.11 6.81 0.89
CA ILE A 46 9.00 7.30 1.97
C ILE A 46 9.08 8.84 1.96
N ALA A 47 9.37 9.45 0.81
CA ALA A 47 9.50 10.91 0.71
C ALA A 47 8.20 11.64 1.08
N THR A 48 7.04 11.12 0.64
CA THR A 48 5.73 11.66 1.02
C THR A 48 5.49 11.54 2.52
N MET A 49 5.81 10.40 3.15
CA MET A 49 5.66 10.20 4.59
C MET A 49 6.57 11.13 5.40
N LYS A 50 7.82 11.32 4.99
CA LYS A 50 8.74 12.31 5.60
C LYS A 50 8.17 13.72 5.51
N ALA A 51 7.72 14.12 4.32
CA ALA A 51 7.22 15.48 4.09
C ALA A 51 5.94 15.79 4.89
N THR A 52 4.98 14.85 4.88
CA THR A 52 3.63 15.04 5.41
C THR A 52 3.46 14.62 6.88
N ARG A 53 4.16 13.58 7.32
CA ARG A 53 4.04 13.00 8.67
C ARG A 53 5.30 13.16 9.53
N LYS A 54 6.36 13.78 9.00
CA LYS A 54 7.65 14.02 9.70
C LYS A 54 8.33 12.74 10.19
N MET A 55 8.11 11.64 9.49
CA MET A 55 8.76 10.36 9.76
C MET A 55 10.23 10.38 9.34
N THR A 56 11.02 9.54 9.99
CA THR A 56 12.34 9.09 9.55
C THR A 56 12.22 8.04 8.44
N ASP A 57 13.32 7.70 7.77
CA ASP A 57 13.35 6.63 6.76
C ASP A 57 12.91 5.29 7.37
N ALA A 58 13.46 4.94 8.54
CA ALA A 58 13.11 3.71 9.26
C ALA A 58 11.62 3.62 9.65
N GLU A 59 11.02 4.74 10.08
CA GLU A 59 9.58 4.77 10.40
C GLU A 59 8.71 4.59 9.15
N ALA A 60 9.10 5.21 8.03
CA ALA A 60 8.40 5.06 6.76
C ALA A 60 8.52 3.64 6.19
N GLU A 61 9.72 3.04 6.24
CA GLU A 61 9.95 1.63 5.87
C GLU A 61 9.12 0.69 6.74
N ALA A 62 9.02 0.96 8.05
CA ALA A 62 8.19 0.19 8.96
C ALA A 62 6.69 0.24 8.58
N VAL A 63 6.20 1.38 8.06
CA VAL A 63 4.82 1.48 7.54
C VAL A 63 4.62 0.61 6.29
N ILE A 64 5.59 0.58 5.37
CA ILE A 64 5.54 -0.28 4.18
C ILE A 64 5.53 -1.75 4.60
N ALA A 65 6.46 -2.14 5.48
CA ALA A 65 6.53 -3.49 6.02
C ALA A 65 5.22 -3.87 6.74
N LYS A 66 4.61 -2.95 7.51
CA LYS A 66 3.32 -3.17 8.16
C LYS A 66 2.24 -3.55 7.16
N GLY A 67 2.23 -2.99 5.94
CA GLY A 67 1.30 -3.38 4.88
C GLY A 67 1.34 -4.87 4.54
N ALA A 68 2.53 -5.48 4.46
CA ALA A 68 2.69 -6.92 4.25
C ALA A 68 2.22 -7.73 5.48
N HIS A 69 2.54 -7.26 6.69
CA HIS A 69 2.12 -7.92 7.93
C HIS A 69 0.59 -7.97 8.08
N LEU A 70 -0.12 -6.88 7.71
CA LEU A 70 -1.59 -6.84 7.77
C LEU A 70 -2.23 -7.84 6.80
N ALA A 71 -1.68 -8.00 5.59
CA ALA A 71 -2.13 -9.02 4.65
C ALA A 71 -1.87 -10.45 5.17
N LEU A 72 -0.72 -10.70 5.78
CA LEU A 72 -0.41 -11.99 6.42
C LEU A 72 -1.35 -12.30 7.59
N GLN A 73 -1.67 -11.30 8.42
CA GLN A 73 -2.64 -11.43 9.50
C GLN A 73 -4.03 -11.79 8.96
N ALA A 74 -4.46 -11.18 7.86
CA ALA A 74 -5.73 -11.50 7.22
C ALA A 74 -5.78 -12.96 6.74
N VAL A 75 -4.69 -13.48 6.17
CA VAL A 75 -4.57 -14.89 5.79
C VAL A 75 -4.72 -15.79 7.02
N ALA A 76 -4.00 -15.51 8.11
CA ALA A 76 -4.09 -16.28 9.34
C ALA A 76 -5.50 -16.28 9.95
N MET A 77 -6.22 -15.15 9.85
CA MET A 77 -7.59 -15.00 10.36
C MET A 77 -8.67 -15.62 9.46
N SER A 78 -8.38 -15.85 8.18
CA SER A 78 -9.38 -16.34 7.21
C SER A 78 -9.78 -17.81 7.43
N GLY A 79 -8.88 -18.63 7.97
CA GLY A 79 -9.10 -20.07 8.20
C GLY A 79 -9.27 -20.90 6.93
N VAL A 80 -9.01 -20.32 5.74
CA VAL A 80 -9.13 -21.03 4.46
C VAL A 80 -7.96 -21.98 4.25
N GLN A 81 -8.23 -23.14 3.65
CA GLN A 81 -7.22 -24.19 3.43
C GLN A 81 -6.44 -24.04 2.12
N ARG A 82 -6.88 -23.14 1.24
CA ARG A 82 -6.20 -22.87 -0.03
C ARG A 82 -5.04 -21.89 0.17
N THR A 83 -4.05 -21.98 -0.71
CA THR A 83 -2.86 -21.12 -0.65
C THR A 83 -3.21 -19.70 -1.08
N ILE A 84 -2.91 -18.73 -0.21
CA ILE A 84 -3.03 -17.30 -0.54
C ILE A 84 -1.64 -16.73 -0.79
N GLN A 85 -1.44 -16.10 -1.94
CA GLN A 85 -0.20 -15.42 -2.31
C GLN A 85 -0.31 -13.92 -2.01
N ILE A 86 0.75 -13.33 -1.49
CA ILE A 86 0.81 -11.90 -1.19
C ILE A 86 1.93 -11.28 -2.03
N PHE A 87 1.61 -10.22 -2.76
CA PHE A 87 2.58 -9.47 -3.57
C PHE A 87 2.64 -8.03 -3.09
N GLY A 88 3.86 -7.51 -3.01
CA GLY A 88 4.11 -6.10 -2.73
C GLY A 88 3.57 -5.23 -3.87
N SER A 89 2.63 -4.34 -3.58
CA SER A 89 2.19 -3.34 -4.55
C SER A 89 3.17 -2.17 -4.56
N VAL A 90 3.79 -1.94 -5.71
CA VAL A 90 4.78 -0.87 -5.90
C VAL A 90 4.21 0.16 -6.87
N GLY A 91 4.04 1.39 -6.39
CA GLY A 91 3.58 2.50 -7.21
C GLY A 91 4.69 3.19 -7.98
N PRO A 92 4.36 3.85 -9.11
CA PRO A 92 5.30 4.70 -9.82
C PRO A 92 5.67 5.93 -8.97
N TYR A 93 6.76 6.61 -9.35
CA TYR A 93 7.17 7.87 -8.71
C TYR A 93 6.05 8.93 -8.67
N ALA A 94 5.19 8.97 -9.70
CA ALA A 94 4.02 9.84 -9.73
C ALA A 94 3.13 9.81 -8.49
N THR A 95 3.06 8.67 -7.78
CA THR A 95 2.28 8.55 -6.54
C THR A 95 2.78 9.51 -5.47
N ALA A 96 4.07 9.86 -5.48
CA ALA A 96 4.66 10.88 -4.61
C ALA A 96 4.21 12.30 -4.97
N LEU A 97 3.95 12.56 -6.27
CA LEU A 97 3.56 13.86 -6.79
C LEU A 97 2.07 14.16 -6.54
N SER A 98 1.24 13.11 -6.48
CA SER A 98 -0.21 13.24 -6.24
C SER A 98 -0.93 14.16 -7.23
N ASP A 99 -0.43 14.27 -8.47
CA ASP A 99 -0.95 15.14 -9.54
C ASP A 99 -1.63 14.37 -10.69
N GLY A 100 -1.79 13.04 -10.54
CA GLY A 100 -2.37 12.15 -11.54
C GLY A 100 -1.41 11.81 -12.69
N SER A 101 -0.12 12.17 -12.58
CA SER A 101 0.88 11.80 -13.59
C SER A 101 1.15 10.30 -13.68
N GLU A 102 0.59 9.48 -12.77
CA GLU A 102 0.63 8.02 -12.82
C GLU A 102 -0.06 7.45 -14.08
N TYR A 103 -0.92 8.23 -14.74
CA TYR A 103 -1.63 7.82 -15.96
C TYR A 103 -1.02 8.36 -17.25
N ASN A 104 -0.08 9.32 -17.18
CA ASN A 104 0.42 10.04 -18.36
C ASN A 104 1.93 10.24 -18.39
N GLY A 105 2.64 9.92 -17.31
CA GLY A 105 4.11 9.95 -17.27
C GLY A 105 4.71 11.35 -17.37
N ARG A 106 3.95 12.42 -17.07
CA ARG A 106 4.45 13.81 -17.21
C ARG A 106 5.77 14.09 -16.48
N TYR A 107 6.15 13.28 -15.48
CA TYR A 107 7.38 13.42 -14.72
C TYR A 107 8.64 12.83 -15.34
N VAL A 108 8.51 12.02 -16.40
CA VAL A 108 9.62 11.26 -16.96
C VAL A 108 10.70 12.16 -17.56
N ASP A 109 10.31 13.30 -18.14
CA ASP A 109 11.24 14.18 -18.86
C ASP A 109 12.15 15.03 -17.94
N TYR A 110 11.83 15.14 -16.66
CA TYR A 110 12.53 16.03 -15.72
C TYR A 110 13.00 15.36 -14.43
N ILE A 111 12.87 14.04 -14.34
CA ILE A 111 13.38 13.22 -13.24
C ILE A 111 14.60 12.46 -13.72
N SER A 112 15.68 12.45 -12.93
CA SER A 112 16.84 11.61 -13.23
C SER A 112 16.55 10.14 -12.92
N GLU A 113 17.22 9.22 -13.62
CA GLU A 113 17.12 7.77 -13.37
C GLU A 113 17.48 7.42 -11.91
N GLU A 114 18.44 8.13 -11.32
CA GLU A 114 18.84 7.96 -9.92
C GLU A 114 17.65 8.17 -8.96
N VAL A 115 16.81 9.16 -9.21
CA VAL A 115 15.63 9.43 -8.38
C VAL A 115 14.59 8.32 -8.52
N ILE A 116 14.48 7.69 -9.69
CA ILE A 116 13.59 6.55 -9.91
C ILE A 116 14.10 5.33 -9.14
N CYS A 117 15.40 5.06 -9.18
CA CYS A 117 16.02 3.90 -8.52
C CYS A 117 15.94 3.92 -6.99
N ILE A 118 15.96 5.10 -6.35
CA ILE A 118 15.94 5.25 -4.88
C ILE A 118 14.58 4.84 -4.25
N LEU A 119 13.54 4.60 -5.06
CA LEU A 119 12.20 4.26 -4.57
C LEU A 119 11.90 2.76 -4.46
N PHE A 120 12.82 1.90 -4.88
CA PHE A 120 12.59 0.45 -5.02
C PHE A 120 13.35 -0.43 -4.03
N ILE A 121 14.03 0.15 -3.02
CA ILE A 121 14.80 -0.60 -2.01
C ILE A 121 14.46 -0.08 -0.63
#